data_AF-I0R3T7-F1
#
_entry.id   AF-I0R3T7-F1
#
_cell.length_a   1.000
_cell.length_b   1.000
_cell.length_c   1.000
_cell.angle_alpha   90.00
_cell.angle_beta   90.00
_cell.angle_gamma   90.00
#
_symmetry.space_group_name_H-M   'P 1'
#
loop_
_entity.id
_entity.type
_entity.pdbx_description
1 polymer ?
#
loop_
_entity_poly.entity_id
_entity_poly.type
_entity_poly.pdbx_seq_one_letter_code
_entity_poly.pdbx_strand_id
1 'polypeptide(L)'
;MLKDFEKEQTALEKSIEQTKDTLRDFEEDSIRADKFIALVKKYTDFSELTTQMINEFVNKIVVHEGKWENCERIQEVEIYLNFIGKFEMPKKEPTKEELEELEKLRKKREKKGKG
;
A
#
# COMPACT_ATOMS: atom_id res chain seq x y z
N MET A 1 -32.95 3.37 42.65
CA MET A 1 -33.99 3.95 41.78
C MET A 1 -33.39 5.07 40.93
N LEU A 2 -33.38 6.34 41.33
CA LEU A 2 -32.91 7.46 40.46
C LEU A 2 -31.46 7.33 39.96
N LYS A 3 -30.53 6.95 40.85
CA LYS A 3 -29.11 6.74 40.49
C LYS A 3 -28.87 5.56 39.54
N ASP A 4 -29.77 4.59 39.53
CA ASP A 4 -29.66 3.42 38.65
C ASP A 4 -30.13 3.79 37.25
N PHE A 5 -31.21 4.58 37.14
CA PHE A 5 -31.68 5.16 35.88
C PHE A 5 -30.67 6.13 35.26
N GLU A 6 -30.05 7.01 36.05
CA GLU A 6 -29.01 7.92 35.53
C GLU A 6 -27.81 7.16 34.97
N LYS A 7 -27.39 6.07 35.63
CA LYS A 7 -26.32 5.19 35.16
C LYS A 7 -26.70 4.48 33.86
N GLU A 8 -27.91 3.95 33.79
CA GLU A 8 -28.40 3.25 32.61
C GLU A 8 -28.52 4.19 31.41
N GLN A 9 -29.00 5.42 31.62
CA GLN A 9 -29.06 6.46 30.60
C GLN A 9 -27.66 6.85 30.09
N THR A 10 -26.72 7.09 31.01
CA THR A 10 -25.33 7.44 30.63
C THR A 10 -24.65 6.31 29.86
N ALA A 11 -24.88 5.05 30.27
CA ALA A 11 -24.34 3.88 29.56
C ALA A 11 -24.94 3.75 28.15
N LEU A 12 -26.23 4.01 28.00
CA LEU A 12 -26.92 3.96 26.72
C LEU A 12 -26.47 5.07 25.77
N GLU A 13 -26.32 6.30 26.27
CA GLU A 13 -25.78 7.43 25.48
C GLU A 13 -24.38 7.13 24.96
N LYS A 14 -23.51 6.60 25.83
CA LYS A 14 -22.16 6.19 25.43
C LYS A 14 -22.18 5.08 24.36
N SER A 15 -23.09 4.11 24.49
CA SER A 15 -23.24 3.05 23.50
C SER A 15 -23.75 3.58 22.15
N ILE A 16 -24.66 4.55 22.17
CA ILE A 16 -25.15 5.22 20.96
C ILE A 16 -24.01 5.98 20.28
N GLU A 17 -23.20 6.72 21.04
CA GLU A 17 -22.06 7.46 20.49
C GLU A 17 -21.03 6.53 19.86
N GLN A 18 -20.64 5.46 20.56
CA GLN A 18 -19.75 4.44 20.03
C GLN A 18 -20.29 3.78 18.76
N THR A 19 -21.58 3.44 18.74
CA THR A 19 -22.21 2.81 17.57
C THR A 19 -22.23 3.77 16.38
N LYS A 20 -22.52 5.05 16.61
CA LYS A 20 -22.51 6.08 15.56
C LYS A 20 -21.11 6.30 14.98
N ASP A 21 -20.08 6.32 15.80
CA ASP A 21 -18.71 6.46 15.33
C ASP A 21 -18.28 5.27 14.49
N THR A 22 -18.60 4.05 14.95
CA THR A 22 -18.33 2.84 14.16
C THR A 22 -19.05 2.88 12.81
N LEU A 23 -20.30 3.36 12.77
CA LEU A 23 -21.10 3.46 11.55
C LEU A 23 -20.52 4.49 10.58
N ARG A 24 -20.04 5.64 11.09
CA ARG A 24 -19.32 6.64 10.28
C ARG A 24 -18.05 6.06 9.68
N ASP A 25 -17.25 5.35 10.47
CA ASP A 25 -16.01 4.73 9.98
C ASP A 25 -16.30 3.76 8.82
N PHE A 26 -17.35 2.95 8.94
CA PHE A 26 -17.80 2.03 7.88
C PHE A 26 -18.33 2.75 6.63
N GLU A 27 -19.12 3.81 6.80
CA GLU A 27 -19.61 4.62 5.66
C GLU A 27 -18.45 5.31 4.94
N GLU A 28 -17.49 5.86 5.69
CA GLU A 28 -16.28 6.45 5.14
C GLU A 28 -15.42 5.41 4.41
N ASP A 29 -15.28 4.18 4.95
CA ASP A 29 -14.62 3.06 4.28
C ASP A 29 -15.30 2.66 2.96
N SER A 30 -16.62 2.54 2.95
CA SER A 30 -17.36 2.21 1.72
C SER A 30 -17.20 3.30 0.66
N ILE A 31 -17.32 4.57 1.06
CA ILE A 31 -17.14 5.72 0.17
C ILE A 31 -15.69 5.78 -0.36
N ARG A 32 -14.70 5.42 0.45
CA ARG A 32 -13.29 5.33 0.03
C ARG A 32 -13.09 4.24 -1.02
N ALA A 33 -13.65 3.05 -0.82
CA ALA A 33 -13.55 1.95 -1.77
C ALA A 33 -14.21 2.28 -3.13
N ASP A 34 -15.38 2.91 -3.12
CA ASP A 34 -16.06 3.31 -4.36
C ASP A 34 -15.27 4.37 -5.13
N LYS A 35 -14.70 5.36 -4.42
CA LYS A 35 -13.81 6.36 -5.01
C LYS A 35 -12.56 5.73 -5.62
N PHE A 36 -11.98 4.74 -4.95
CA PHE A 36 -10.85 3.98 -5.49
C PHE A 36 -11.20 3.25 -6.78
N ILE A 37 -12.32 2.53 -6.80
CA ILE A 37 -12.77 1.81 -8.00
C ILE A 37 -13.04 2.79 -9.15
N ALA A 38 -13.65 3.95 -8.87
CA ALA A 38 -13.87 4.99 -9.87
C ALA A 38 -12.56 5.57 -10.41
N LEU A 39 -11.58 5.83 -9.53
CA LEU A 39 -10.24 6.28 -9.92
C LEU A 39 -9.52 5.23 -10.76
N VAL A 40 -9.45 3.99 -10.28
CA VAL A 40 -8.83 2.88 -11.01
C VAL A 40 -9.48 2.77 -12.38
N LYS A 41 -10.81 2.67 -12.49
CA LYS A 41 -11.51 2.57 -13.80
C LYS A 41 -11.21 3.74 -14.75
N LYS A 42 -11.18 4.98 -14.24
CA LYS A 42 -10.84 6.17 -15.04
C LYS A 42 -9.41 6.09 -15.59
N TYR A 43 -8.55 5.42 -14.85
CA TYR A 43 -7.13 5.33 -15.09
C TYR A 43 -6.66 3.86 -15.24
N THR A 44 -7.46 2.91 -15.73
CA THR A 44 -6.93 1.59 -16.16
C THR A 44 -6.76 1.55 -17.68
N ASP A 45 -7.34 2.53 -18.38
CA ASP A 45 -7.33 2.65 -19.83
C ASP A 45 -6.44 3.84 -20.28
N PHE A 46 -5.40 4.17 -19.50
CA PHE A 46 -4.42 5.18 -19.90
C PHE A 46 -3.28 4.54 -20.69
N SER A 47 -2.90 5.17 -21.81
CA SER A 47 -1.68 4.82 -22.53
C SER A 47 -0.42 5.36 -21.85
N GLU A 48 -0.55 6.41 -21.03
CA GLU A 48 0.56 7.08 -20.34
C GLU A 48 0.24 7.36 -18.87
N LEU A 49 1.13 6.89 -17.99
CA LEU A 49 1.09 7.19 -16.56
C LEU A 49 1.65 8.59 -16.31
N THR A 50 0.80 9.57 -15.99
CA THR A 50 1.27 10.93 -15.71
C THR A 50 1.66 11.12 -14.24
N THR A 51 2.61 12.01 -13.96
CA THR A 51 3.03 12.34 -12.58
C THR A 51 1.87 12.81 -11.72
N GLN A 52 0.94 13.57 -12.31
CA GLN A 52 -0.25 14.05 -11.60
C GLN A 52 -1.15 12.89 -11.16
N MET A 53 -1.33 11.87 -12.01
CA MET A 53 -2.06 10.66 -11.64
C MET A 53 -1.38 9.92 -10.47
N ILE A 54 -0.06 9.75 -10.52
CA ILE A 54 0.67 9.09 -9.42
C ILE A 54 0.45 9.84 -8.11
N ASN A 55 0.50 11.17 -8.13
CA ASN A 55 0.26 12.00 -6.93
C ASN A 55 -1.18 11.89 -6.41
N GLU A 56 -2.16 11.65 -7.28
CA GLU A 56 -3.55 11.39 -6.88
C GLU A 56 -3.75 9.96 -6.33
N PHE A 57 -2.95 9.00 -6.78
CA PHE A 57 -3.06 7.59 -6.37
C PHE A 57 -2.23 7.23 -5.16
N VAL A 58 -1.06 7.84 -4.98
CA VAL A 58 -0.08 7.46 -3.97
C VAL A 58 -0.22 8.38 -2.75
N ASN A 59 -0.49 7.79 -1.59
CA ASN A 59 -0.51 8.48 -0.31
C ASN A 59 0.91 8.81 0.17
N LYS A 60 1.77 7.80 0.18
CA LYS A 60 3.18 7.91 0.57
C LYS A 60 4.00 6.76 0.00
N ILE A 61 5.30 7.00 -0.14
CA ILE A 61 6.29 5.99 -0.50
C ILE A 61 7.28 5.91 0.67
N VAL A 62 7.41 4.74 1.27
CA VAL A 62 8.40 4.48 2.32
C VAL A 62 9.55 3.73 1.69
N VAL A 63 10.73 4.33 1.75
CA VAL A 63 11.96 3.75 1.23
C VAL A 63 12.82 3.33 2.41
N HIS A 64 13.04 2.03 2.54
CA HIS A 64 13.86 1.47 3.61
C HIS A 64 15.34 1.58 3.26
N GLU A 65 16.19 1.32 4.25
CA GLU A 65 17.64 1.28 4.04
C GLU A 65 18.02 0.17 3.06
N GLY A 66 18.98 0.48 2.18
CA GLY A 66 19.50 -0.48 1.22
C GLY A 66 20.36 -1.53 1.92
N LYS A 67 20.09 -2.80 1.63
CA LYS A 67 20.89 -3.94 2.10
C LYS A 67 21.75 -4.47 0.96
N TRP A 68 22.98 -4.84 1.27
CA TRP A 68 23.86 -5.51 0.33
C TRP A 68 23.68 -7.02 0.48
N GLU A 69 23.33 -7.70 -0.61
CA GLU A 69 23.22 -9.15 -0.67
C GLU A 69 23.86 -9.63 -1.98
N ASN A 70 24.78 -10.59 -1.92
CA ASN A 70 25.40 -11.19 -3.11
C ASN A 70 25.97 -10.21 -4.16
N CYS A 71 26.66 -9.16 -3.71
CA CYS A 71 27.21 -8.08 -4.56
C CYS A 71 26.15 -7.23 -5.28
N GLU A 72 24.89 -7.30 -4.85
CA GLU A 72 23.78 -6.47 -5.31
C GLU A 72 23.19 -5.69 -4.13
N ARG A 73 22.79 -4.44 -4.39
CA ARG A 73 22.11 -3.60 -3.41
C ARG A 73 20.61 -3.74 -3.62
N ILE A 74 19.92 -4.31 -2.63
CA ILE A 74 18.47 -4.44 -2.61
C ILE A 74 17.92 -3.35 -1.70
N GLN A 75 16.88 -2.66 -2.16
CA GLN A 75 16.20 -1.63 -1.38
C GLN A 75 14.71 -1.92 -1.36
N GLU A 76 14.16 -2.07 -0.15
CA GLU A 76 12.73 -2.30 0.04
C GLU A 76 11.99 -0.97 -0.09
N VAL A 77 10.95 -0.96 -0.91
CA VAL A 77 10.09 0.19 -1.15
C VAL A 77 8.65 -0.22 -0.91
N GLU A 78 7.99 0.44 0.03
CA GLU A 78 6.56 0.26 0.30
C GLU A 78 5.79 1.42 -0.30
N ILE A 79 4.78 1.10 -1.11
CA ILE A 79 3.89 2.09 -1.73
C ILE A 79 2.54 2.01 -1.03
N TYR A 80 2.12 3.13 -0.46
CA TYR A 80 0.80 3.28 0.13
C TYR A 80 -0.09 3.99 -0.88
N LEU A 81 -1.12 3.32 -1.35
CA LEU A 81 -2.12 3.89 -2.24
C LEU A 81 -3.21 4.56 -1.42
N ASN A 82 -3.70 5.69 -1.92
CA ASN A 82 -4.89 6.33 -1.40
C ASN A 82 -6.04 5.31 -1.43
N PHE A 83 -6.90 5.35 -0.41
CA PHE A 83 -8.11 4.54 -0.26
C PHE A 83 -7.95 3.05 0.06
N ILE A 84 -6.80 2.40 -0.19
CA ILE A 84 -6.57 0.97 0.12
C ILE A 84 -5.35 0.69 1.02
N GLY A 85 -4.54 1.71 1.32
CA GLY A 85 -3.39 1.55 2.22
C GLY A 85 -2.19 0.89 1.54
N LYS A 86 -1.49 -0.01 2.25
CA LYS A 86 -0.26 -0.63 1.75
C LYS A 86 -0.58 -1.53 0.54
N PHE A 87 0.03 -1.22 -0.59
CA PHE A 87 -0.07 -2.04 -1.78
C PHE A 87 1.05 -3.07 -1.82
N GLU A 88 0.68 -4.34 -1.99
CA GLU A 88 1.63 -5.42 -2.23
C GLU A 88 1.66 -5.73 -3.72
N MET A 89 2.79 -5.43 -4.37
CA MET A 89 2.98 -5.85 -5.75
C MET A 89 3.01 -7.37 -5.81
N PRO A 90 2.28 -8.01 -6.74
CA PRO A 90 2.41 -9.43 -6.97
C PRO A 90 3.88 -9.71 -7.30
N LYS A 91 4.47 -10.69 -6.60
CA LYS A 91 5.84 -11.14 -6.89
C LYS A 91 5.87 -11.66 -8.32
N LYS A 92 6.36 -10.85 -9.26
CA LYS A 92 6.74 -11.36 -10.58
C LYS A 92 7.94 -12.27 -10.35
N GLU A 93 7.73 -13.57 -10.52
CA GLU A 93 8.85 -14.48 -10.67
C GLU A 93 9.64 -14.01 -11.91
N PRO A 94 10.95 -13.73 -11.76
CA PRO A 94 11.75 -13.26 -12.88
C PRO A 94 11.68 -14.30 -13.99
N THR A 95 11.49 -13.82 -15.22
CA THR A 95 11.45 -14.70 -16.38
C THR A 95 12.80 -15.41 -16.53
N LYS A 96 12.79 -16.59 -17.17
CA LYS A 96 14.03 -17.36 -17.40
C LYS A 96 15.10 -16.53 -18.11
N GLU A 97 14.68 -15.62 -18.99
CA GLU A 97 15.55 -14.72 -19.75
C GLU A 97 16.23 -13.68 -18.84
N GLU A 98 15.49 -13.03 -17.94
CA GLU A 98 16.03 -12.07 -16.97
C GLU A 98 17.01 -12.73 -15.98
N LEU A 99 16.72 -13.96 -15.56
CA LEU A 99 17.61 -14.76 -14.70
C LEU A 99 18.94 -15.09 -15.38
N GLU A 100 18.90 -15.48 -16.66
CA GLU A 100 20.11 -15.75 -17.43
C GLU A 100 20.96 -14.49 -17.64
N GLU A 101 20.34 -13.33 -17.88
CA GLU A 101 21.07 -12.06 -18.01
C GLU A 101 21.76 -11.66 -16.71
N LEU A 102 21.09 -11.82 -15.57
CA LEU A 102 21.67 -11.62 -14.24
C LEU A 102 22.86 -12.55 -13.99
N GLU A 103 22.76 -13.83 -14.36
CA GLU A 103 23.87 -14.78 -14.19
C GLU A 103 25.07 -14.42 -15.09
N LYS A 104 24.80 -14.03 -16.35
CA LYS A 104 25.83 -13.54 -17.28
C LYS A 104 26.53 -12.28 -16.74
N LEU A 105 25.78 -11.36 -16.12
CA LEU A 105 26.32 -10.17 -15.47
C LEU A 105 27.16 -10.51 -14.24
N ARG A 106 26.69 -11.41 -13.37
CA ARG A 106 27.44 -11.87 -12.18
C ARG A 106 28.78 -12.48 -12.58
N LYS A 107 28.79 -13.41 -13.55
CA LYS A 107 30.01 -14.03 -14.08
C LYS A 107 30.99 -13.00 -14.68
N LYS A 108 30.49 -11.92 -15.32
CA LYS A 108 31.34 -10.83 -15.84
C LYS A 108 31.97 -10.00 -14.73
N ARG A 109 31.22 -9.70 -13.66
CA ARG A 109 31.72 -8.91 -12.52
C ARG A 109 32.78 -9.67 -11.72
N GLU A 110 32.59 -10.96 -11.49
CA GLU A 110 33.56 -11.82 -10.81
C GLU A 110 34.89 -11.95 -11.58
N LYS A 111 34.83 -11.95 -12.91
CA LYS A 111 36.02 -11.98 -13.77
C LYS A 111 36.77 -10.65 -13.79
N LYS A 112 36.06 -9.51 -13.62
CA LYS A 112 36.67 -8.17 -13.58
C LYS A 112 37.33 -7.83 -12.24
N GLY A 113 36.88 -8.43 -11.13
CA GLY A 113 37.45 -8.19 -9.80
C GLY A 113 38.72 -9.00 -9.47
N LYS A 114 39.20 -9.86 -10.39
CA LYS A 114 40.36 -10.75 -10.19
C LYS A 114 41.57 -10.38 -11.07
N GLY A 115 41.59 -9.19 -11.67
CA GLY A 115 42.68 -8.67 -12.51
C GLY A 115 43.43 -7.55 -11.83
#